data_AF-A0A821RYZ0-F1
#
_entry.id   AF-A0A821RYZ0-F1
#
_cell.length_a   1.000
_cell.length_b   1.000
_cell.length_c   1.000
_cell.angle_alpha   90.00
_cell.angle_beta   90.00
_cell.angle_gamma   90.00
#
_symmetry.space_group_name_H-M   'P 1'
#
loop_
_entity.id
_entity.type
_entity.pdbx_description
1 polymer ?
#
loop_
_entity_poly.entity_id
_entity_poly.type
_entity_poly.pdbx_seq_one_letter_code
_entity_poly.pdbx_strand_id
1 'polypeptide(L)'
;MRAWNAYSGLDDAVKNMMTSLRAVTELQNPAIRERHWLELMKATGVKFEMTDSTTFADLLALRLHQYEDEVKNIVDKAVKEMAMEKVLRELDNTWKTMEFTLEPHTRTKLPLIAVQEELIEVLEENQVQLQNMLTSKYIAHFLKEVTDWQRSLSQADQVIHILIEVQKTWSHLESIFIGSQDIRNQLPEDSARFDTIDKDFRQIASENQQNLNVVHCTNRPKLNDRLEDIKSRLSLCEKALADYLETKRLAFPR
;
A
#
# COMPACT_ATOMS: atom_id res chain seq x y z
N MET A 1 -50.16 29.04 -24.78
CA MET A 1 -49.44 27.79 -25.12
C MET A 1 -50.14 27.16 -26.33
N ARG A 2 -49.41 26.83 -27.41
CA ARG A 2 -50.03 26.31 -28.64
C ARG A 2 -50.44 24.85 -28.42
N ALA A 3 -51.74 24.58 -28.21
CA ALA A 3 -52.28 23.27 -27.85
C ALA A 3 -52.46 22.31 -29.06
N TRP A 4 -51.53 22.31 -30.00
CA TRP A 4 -51.59 21.42 -31.17
C TRP A 4 -50.76 20.16 -30.89
N ASN A 5 -51.37 18.98 -31.02
CA ASN A 5 -50.69 17.70 -30.77
C ASN A 5 -49.39 17.53 -31.57
N ALA A 6 -49.34 18.06 -32.79
CA ALA A 6 -48.13 18.05 -33.63
C ALA A 6 -47.01 18.94 -33.07
N TYR A 7 -47.37 20.09 -32.48
CA TYR A 7 -46.41 20.99 -31.85
C TYR A 7 -45.89 20.41 -30.53
N SER A 8 -46.78 19.89 -29.67
CA SER A 8 -46.36 19.26 -28.40
C SER A 8 -45.50 18.02 -28.63
N GLY A 9 -45.87 17.16 -29.59
CA GLY A 9 -45.07 15.97 -29.91
C GLY A 9 -43.68 16.31 -30.46
N LEU A 10 -43.56 17.36 -31.28
CA LEU A 10 -42.27 17.84 -31.78
C LEU A 10 -41.44 18.48 -30.67
N ASP A 11 -42.06 19.29 -29.80
CA ASP A 11 -41.39 19.93 -28.66
C ASP A 11 -40.82 18.89 -27.69
N ASP A 12 -41.59 17.84 -27.37
CA ASP A 12 -41.14 16.73 -26.54
C ASP A 12 -40.02 15.91 -27.22
N ALA A 13 -40.13 15.65 -28.52
CA ALA A 13 -39.09 14.94 -29.28
C ALA A 13 -37.75 15.72 -29.28
N VAL A 14 -37.80 17.04 -29.46
CA VAL A 14 -36.61 17.90 -29.42
C VAL A 14 -36.01 17.92 -28.01
N LYS A 15 -36.83 18.02 -26.96
CA LYS A 15 -36.37 17.94 -25.57
C LYS A 15 -35.69 16.61 -25.26
N ASN A 16 -36.32 15.50 -25.63
CA ASN A 16 -35.75 14.16 -25.43
C ASN A 16 -34.44 13.96 -26.22
N MET A 17 -34.35 14.53 -27.43
CA MET A 17 -33.11 14.50 -28.21
C MET A 17 -32.01 15.33 -27.53
N MET A 18 -32.32 16.51 -27.00
CA MET A 18 -31.35 17.32 -26.26
C MET A 18 -30.81 16.59 -25.03
N THR A 19 -31.68 15.92 -24.25
CA THR A 19 -31.25 15.12 -23.09
C THR A 19 -30.38 13.94 -23.52
N SER A 20 -30.79 13.22 -24.57
CA SER A 20 -30.01 12.08 -25.09
C SER A 20 -28.64 12.52 -25.61
N LEU A 21 -28.55 13.69 -26.27
CA LEU A 21 -27.29 14.27 -26.73
C LEU A 21 -26.33 14.60 -25.58
N ARG A 22 -26.85 15.11 -24.47
CA ARG A 22 -26.04 15.34 -23.25
C ARG A 22 -25.50 14.04 -22.69
N ALA A 23 -26.34 13.02 -22.54
CA ALA A 23 -25.94 11.69 -22.09
C ALA A 23 -24.86 11.06 -23.00
N VAL A 24 -25.00 11.18 -24.33
CA VAL A 24 -23.95 10.74 -25.27
C VAL A 24 -22.64 11.49 -25.05
N THR A 25 -22.71 12.80 -24.82
CA THR A 25 -21.52 13.62 -24.57
C THR A 25 -20.80 13.19 -23.28
N GLU A 26 -21.55 12.87 -22.22
CA GLU A 26 -20.98 12.34 -20.98
C GLU A 26 -20.34 10.95 -21.17
N LEU A 27 -20.96 10.09 -21.98
CA LEU A 27 -20.45 8.74 -22.28
C LEU A 27 -19.20 8.74 -23.17
N GLN A 28 -18.87 9.85 -23.83
CA GLN A 28 -17.59 10.03 -24.54
C GLN A 28 -16.40 10.24 -23.60
N ASN A 29 -16.63 10.27 -22.28
CA ASN A 29 -15.56 10.41 -21.30
C ASN A 29 -14.50 9.28 -21.47
N PRO A 30 -13.20 9.61 -21.56
CA PRO A 30 -12.14 8.63 -21.77
C PRO A 30 -11.94 7.67 -20.58
N ALA A 31 -12.61 7.88 -19.45
CA ALA A 31 -12.65 6.94 -18.33
C ALA A 31 -13.55 5.72 -18.61
N ILE A 32 -14.47 5.84 -19.57
CA ILE A 32 -15.38 4.77 -19.95
C ILE A 32 -14.60 3.60 -20.58
N ARG A 33 -15.02 2.39 -20.26
CA ARG A 33 -14.39 1.11 -20.60
C ARG A 33 -15.50 0.12 -20.94
N GLU A 34 -15.14 -0.99 -21.55
CA GLU A 34 -16.09 -2.05 -21.93
C GLU A 34 -17.05 -2.45 -20.79
N ARG A 35 -16.55 -2.61 -19.56
CA ARG A 35 -17.39 -2.91 -18.38
C ARG A 35 -18.50 -1.88 -18.11
N HIS A 36 -18.22 -0.60 -18.34
CA HIS A 36 -19.19 0.48 -18.16
C HIS A 36 -20.26 0.44 -19.27
N TRP A 37 -19.87 0.09 -20.49
CA TRP A 37 -20.81 -0.14 -21.59
C TRP A 37 -21.73 -1.33 -21.32
N LEU A 38 -21.20 -2.43 -20.78
CA LEU A 38 -21.99 -3.59 -20.37
C LEU A 38 -23.00 -3.24 -19.26
N GLU A 39 -22.62 -2.38 -18.31
CA GLU A 39 -23.53 -1.86 -17.29
C GLU A 39 -24.66 -1.02 -17.91
N LEU A 40 -24.34 -0.15 -18.87
CA LEU A 40 -25.32 0.66 -19.58
C LEU A 40 -26.29 -0.20 -20.41
N MET A 41 -25.78 -1.22 -21.12
CA MET A 41 -26.61 -2.17 -21.89
C MET A 41 -27.56 -2.95 -20.98
N LYS A 42 -27.10 -3.32 -19.78
CA LYS A 42 -27.95 -3.99 -18.79
C LYS A 42 -29.04 -3.07 -18.24
N ALA A 43 -28.74 -1.79 -18.01
CA ALA A 43 -29.71 -0.82 -17.51
C ALA A 43 -30.77 -0.46 -18.57
N THR A 44 -30.35 -0.24 -19.81
CA THR A 44 -31.23 0.14 -20.93
C THR A 44 -31.98 -1.06 -21.53
N GLY A 45 -31.51 -2.28 -21.29
CA GLY A 45 -32.05 -3.50 -21.92
C GLY A 45 -31.73 -3.62 -23.41
N VAL A 46 -30.91 -2.71 -23.96
CA VAL A 46 -30.50 -2.70 -25.36
C VAL A 46 -29.10 -3.28 -25.48
N LYS A 47 -28.94 -4.27 -26.36
CA LYS A 47 -27.62 -4.80 -26.72
C LYS A 47 -27.07 -4.01 -27.91
N PHE A 48 -25.93 -3.36 -27.72
CA PHE A 48 -25.13 -2.76 -28.78
C PHE A 48 -23.64 -2.99 -28.48
N GLU A 49 -22.81 -3.12 -29.52
CA GLU A 49 -21.35 -3.12 -29.37
C GLU A 49 -20.81 -1.79 -29.87
N MET A 50 -20.07 -1.07 -29.02
CA MET A 50 -19.37 0.15 -29.43
C MET A 50 -18.21 -0.21 -30.34
N THR A 51 -18.47 -0.12 -31.64
CA THR A 51 -17.49 -0.28 -32.73
C THR A 51 -17.31 1.04 -33.48
N ASP A 52 -16.25 1.16 -34.28
CA ASP A 52 -16.04 2.34 -35.14
C ASP A 52 -17.19 2.58 -36.15
N SER A 53 -18.05 1.58 -36.36
CA SER A 53 -19.27 1.66 -37.17
C SER A 53 -20.51 2.17 -36.42
N THR A 54 -20.42 2.45 -35.11
CA THR A 54 -21.58 2.88 -34.32
C THR A 54 -22.06 4.25 -34.77
N THR A 55 -23.32 4.36 -35.18
CA THR A 55 -23.90 5.60 -35.69
C THR A 55 -24.63 6.36 -34.59
N PHE A 56 -24.85 7.66 -34.82
CA PHE A 56 -25.67 8.47 -33.93
C PHE A 56 -27.12 7.95 -33.81
N ALA A 57 -27.64 7.31 -34.87
CA ALA A 57 -28.96 6.68 -34.83
C ALA A 57 -29.02 5.51 -33.84
N ASP A 58 -27.93 4.75 -33.71
CA ASP A 58 -27.83 3.65 -32.75
C ASP A 58 -27.84 4.18 -31.30
N LEU A 59 -27.20 5.33 -31.07
CA LEU A 59 -27.22 6.00 -29.76
C LEU A 59 -28.61 6.57 -29.41
N LEU A 60 -29.33 7.10 -30.41
CA LEU A 60 -30.72 7.55 -30.21
C LEU A 60 -31.67 6.38 -29.93
N ALA A 61 -31.40 5.19 -30.48
CA ALA A 61 -32.18 3.98 -30.21
C ALA A 61 -32.08 3.51 -28.75
N LEU A 62 -31.04 3.92 -28.02
CA LEU A 62 -30.88 3.65 -26.59
C LEU A 62 -31.85 4.43 -25.70
N ARG A 63 -32.54 5.44 -26.26
CA ARG A 63 -33.49 6.29 -25.53
C ARG A 63 -32.90 6.82 -24.21
N LEU A 64 -31.65 7.28 -24.25
CA LEU A 64 -30.89 7.70 -23.06
C LEU A 64 -31.58 8.79 -22.23
N HIS A 65 -32.50 9.56 -22.82
CA HIS A 65 -33.38 10.48 -22.09
C HIS A 65 -34.22 9.82 -20.98
N GLN A 66 -34.39 8.50 -20.98
CA GLN A 66 -35.10 7.75 -19.93
C GLN A 66 -34.15 7.21 -18.85
N TYR A 67 -32.83 7.34 -19.04
CA TYR A 67 -31.77 6.74 -18.23
C TYR A 67 -30.66 7.76 -17.89
N GLU A 68 -31.02 9.05 -17.80
CA GLU A 68 -30.06 10.13 -17.58
C GLU A 68 -29.28 9.94 -16.27
N ASP A 69 -29.99 9.57 -15.20
CA ASP A 69 -29.38 9.31 -13.89
C ASP A 69 -28.46 8.08 -13.92
N GLU A 70 -28.84 7.01 -14.61
CA GLU A 70 -28.00 5.82 -14.79
C GLU A 70 -26.73 6.15 -15.59
N VAL A 71 -26.86 6.90 -16.69
CA VAL A 71 -25.70 7.33 -17.49
C VAL A 71 -24.74 8.14 -16.64
N LYS A 72 -25.24 9.13 -15.91
CA LYS A 72 -24.43 9.96 -15.03
C LYS A 72 -23.73 9.13 -13.95
N ASN A 73 -24.44 8.20 -13.33
CA ASN A 73 -23.87 7.30 -12.32
C ASN A 73 -22.76 6.40 -12.89
N ILE A 74 -22.93 5.90 -14.13
CA ILE A 74 -21.92 5.08 -14.81
C ILE A 74 -20.68 5.94 -15.15
N VAL A 75 -20.88 7.15 -15.65
CA VAL A 75 -19.78 8.08 -15.97
C VAL A 75 -19.03 8.48 -14.70
N ASP A 76 -19.74 8.82 -13.62
CA ASP A 76 -19.14 9.14 -12.32
C ASP A 76 -18.34 7.95 -11.78
N LYS A 77 -18.89 6.74 -11.86
CA LYS A 77 -18.18 5.51 -11.50
C LYS A 77 -16.91 5.34 -12.32
N ALA A 78 -16.99 5.48 -13.64
CA ALA A 78 -15.86 5.33 -14.55
C ALA A 78 -14.73 6.32 -14.22
N VAL A 79 -15.07 7.58 -13.96
CA VAL A 79 -14.09 8.61 -13.57
C VAL A 79 -13.41 8.26 -12.25
N LYS A 80 -14.16 7.76 -11.25
CA LYS A 80 -13.59 7.34 -9.97
C LYS A 80 -12.70 6.11 -10.11
N GLU A 81 -13.10 5.15 -10.93
CA GLU A 81 -12.28 3.97 -11.25
C GLU A 81 -10.99 4.34 -11.98
N MET A 82 -11.04 5.25 -12.95
CA MET A 82 -9.83 5.74 -13.63
C MET A 82 -8.87 6.46 -12.67
N ALA A 83 -9.41 7.20 -11.69
CA ALA A 83 -8.58 7.81 -10.65
C ALA A 83 -7.89 6.76 -9.78
N MET A 84 -8.59 5.69 -9.38
CA MET A 84 -7.97 4.56 -8.64
C MET A 84 -6.89 3.88 -9.47
N GLU A 85 -7.16 3.61 -10.75
CA GLU A 85 -6.20 2.99 -11.67
C GLU A 85 -4.91 3.82 -11.79
N LYS A 86 -5.03 5.15 -11.83
CA LYS A 86 -3.88 6.05 -11.85
C LYS A 86 -3.04 5.90 -10.57
N VAL A 87 -3.67 5.93 -9.40
CA VAL A 87 -2.94 5.80 -8.12
C VAL A 87 -2.30 4.42 -7.99
N LEU A 88 -2.99 3.34 -8.39
CA LEU A 88 -2.42 1.99 -8.39
C LEU A 88 -1.17 1.88 -9.28
N ARG A 89 -1.18 2.53 -10.45
CA ARG A 89 0.01 2.62 -11.32
C ARG A 89 1.14 3.42 -10.68
N GLU A 90 0.82 4.51 -10.01
CA GLU A 90 1.81 5.33 -9.29
C GLU A 90 2.43 4.53 -8.14
N LEU A 91 1.63 3.81 -7.35
CA LEU A 91 2.09 2.88 -6.32
C LEU A 91 3.04 1.83 -6.89
N ASP A 92 2.62 1.14 -7.95
CA ASP A 92 3.42 0.11 -8.59
C ASP A 92 4.77 0.65 -9.08
N ASN A 93 4.78 1.82 -9.74
CA ASN A 93 6.02 2.46 -10.20
C ASN A 93 6.94 2.85 -9.03
N THR A 94 6.39 3.49 -7.99
CA THR A 94 7.15 3.92 -6.81
C THR A 94 7.79 2.73 -6.10
N TRP A 95 6.99 1.71 -5.78
CA TRP A 95 7.44 0.58 -4.95
C TRP A 95 8.26 -0.45 -5.71
N LYS A 96 8.21 -0.46 -7.05
CA LYS A 96 9.15 -1.24 -7.88
C LYS A 96 10.58 -0.73 -7.80
N THR A 97 10.77 0.58 -7.64
CA THR A 97 12.10 1.21 -7.64
C THR A 97 12.56 1.65 -6.25
N MET A 98 11.69 1.64 -5.25
CA MET A 98 12.03 2.02 -3.88
C MET A 98 12.94 0.97 -3.25
N GLU A 99 14.16 1.37 -2.90
CA GLU A 99 15.17 0.51 -2.28
C GLU A 99 15.66 1.10 -0.95
N PHE A 100 15.97 0.22 0.00
CA PHE A 100 16.69 0.60 1.21
C PHE A 100 18.12 1.00 0.90
N THR A 101 18.66 1.93 1.67
CA THR A 101 20.09 2.18 1.70
C THR A 101 20.77 1.33 2.76
N LEU A 102 22.08 1.13 2.61
CA LEU A 102 22.89 0.40 3.57
C LEU A 102 23.93 1.33 4.19
N GLU A 103 24.07 1.24 5.51
CA GLU A 103 25.12 1.93 6.25
C GLU A 103 25.96 0.93 7.05
N PRO A 104 27.30 1.02 7.00
CA PRO A 104 28.15 0.10 7.73
C PRO A 104 28.10 0.37 9.24
N HIS A 105 27.83 -0.66 10.03
CA HIS A 105 27.93 -0.57 11.49
C HIS A 105 29.32 -0.09 11.91
N THR A 106 29.38 0.84 12.86
CA THR A 106 30.61 1.57 13.24
C THR A 106 31.76 0.62 13.61
N ARG A 107 31.46 -0.42 14.41
CA ARG A 107 32.45 -1.37 14.95
C ARG A 107 32.67 -2.61 14.07
N THR A 108 31.59 -3.30 13.69
CA THR A 108 31.69 -4.58 12.95
C THR A 108 31.72 -4.43 11.44
N LYS A 109 31.47 -3.23 10.90
CA LYS A 109 31.34 -2.97 9.46
C LYS A 109 30.24 -3.80 8.78
N LEU A 110 29.35 -4.40 9.55
CA LEU A 110 28.18 -5.11 9.04
C LEU A 110 27.26 -4.10 8.33
N PRO A 111 26.88 -4.30 7.06
CA PRO A 111 25.93 -3.42 6.39
C PRO A 111 24.54 -3.56 7.02
N LEU A 112 24.04 -2.46 7.59
CA LEU A 112 22.72 -2.36 8.21
C LEU A 112 21.79 -1.57 7.29
N ILE A 113 20.49 -1.85 7.35
CA ILE A 113 19.50 -1.07 6.60
C ILE A 113 19.39 0.32 7.23
N ALA A 114 19.60 1.35 6.42
CA ALA A 114 19.27 2.72 6.74
C ALA A 114 17.90 3.05 6.12
N VAL A 115 16.96 3.46 6.96
CA VAL A 115 15.61 3.86 6.55
C VAL A 115 15.58 5.37 6.50
N GLN A 116 15.35 5.92 5.32
CA GLN A 116 15.26 7.37 5.11
C GLN A 116 13.89 7.87 5.57
N GLU A 117 13.83 9.10 6.11
CA GLU A 117 12.56 9.70 6.56
C GLU A 117 11.56 9.82 5.39
N GLU A 118 12.03 10.20 4.20
CA GLU A 118 11.22 10.28 2.97
C GLU A 118 10.55 8.94 2.62
N LEU A 119 11.22 7.80 2.86
CA LEU A 119 10.64 6.48 2.62
C LEU A 119 9.44 6.23 3.55
N ILE A 120 9.57 6.62 4.82
CA ILE A 120 8.51 6.46 5.82
C ILE A 120 7.32 7.36 5.47
N GLU A 121 7.58 8.62 5.09
CA GLU A 121 6.54 9.57 4.66
C GLU A 121 5.76 9.03 3.44
N VAL A 122 6.47 8.53 2.43
CA VAL A 122 5.85 7.93 1.23
C VAL A 122 5.07 6.67 1.58
N LEU A 123 5.53 5.87 2.54
CA LEU A 123 4.82 4.68 3.02
C LEU A 123 3.50 5.04 3.69
N GLU A 124 3.52 5.98 4.63
CA GLU A 124 2.34 6.43 5.36
C GLU A 124 1.31 7.08 4.42
N GLU A 125 1.76 7.96 3.51
CA GLU A 125 0.88 8.60 2.53
C GLU A 125 0.18 7.55 1.66
N ASN A 126 0.94 6.60 1.10
CA ASN A 126 0.41 5.56 0.24
C ASN A 126 -0.57 4.62 0.97
N GLN A 127 -0.32 4.32 2.25
CA GLN A 127 -1.28 3.58 3.07
C GLN A 127 -2.58 4.36 3.28
N VAL A 128 -2.52 5.67 3.51
CA VAL A 128 -3.74 6.52 3.62
C VAL A 128 -4.49 6.55 2.30
N GLN A 129 -3.81 6.66 1.16
CA GLN A 129 -4.43 6.62 -0.17
C GLN A 129 -5.15 5.29 -0.42
N LEU A 130 -4.53 4.16 -0.09
CA LEU A 130 -5.13 2.82 -0.19
C LEU A 130 -6.33 2.65 0.75
N GLN A 131 -6.23 3.13 1.99
CA GLN A 131 -7.32 3.10 2.96
C GLN A 131 -8.53 3.92 2.47
N ASN A 132 -8.28 5.07 1.85
CA ASN A 132 -9.35 5.87 1.23
C ASN A 132 -10.01 5.13 0.06
N MET A 133 -9.25 4.40 -0.77
CA MET A 133 -9.85 3.57 -1.81
C MET A 133 -10.71 2.45 -1.25
N LEU A 134 -10.27 1.79 -0.17
CA LEU A 134 -11.02 0.72 0.51
C LEU A 134 -12.40 1.16 1.00
N THR A 135 -12.57 2.44 1.34
CA THR A 135 -13.87 3.01 1.75
C THR A 135 -14.75 3.46 0.58
N SER A 136 -14.20 3.49 -0.64
CA SER A 136 -14.94 3.94 -1.81
C SER A 136 -15.96 2.90 -2.28
N LYS A 137 -17.20 3.34 -2.52
CA LYS A 137 -18.26 2.49 -3.09
C LYS A 137 -17.95 1.98 -4.51
N TYR A 138 -16.96 2.54 -5.19
CA TYR A 138 -16.56 2.17 -6.55
C TYR A 138 -15.39 1.17 -6.60
N ILE A 139 -14.95 0.64 -5.46
CA ILE A 139 -13.77 -0.24 -5.38
C ILE A 139 -13.95 -1.62 -6.04
N ALA A 140 -15.18 -2.06 -6.30
CA ALA A 140 -15.47 -3.46 -6.63
C ALA A 140 -14.53 -4.10 -7.68
N HIS A 141 -14.15 -3.36 -8.73
CA HIS A 141 -13.23 -3.84 -9.77
C HIS A 141 -11.77 -3.99 -9.27
N PHE A 142 -11.32 -3.09 -8.40
CA PHE A 142 -9.95 -3.00 -7.90
C PHE A 142 -9.75 -3.60 -6.49
N LEU A 143 -10.81 -4.13 -5.88
CA LEU A 143 -10.79 -4.59 -4.48
C LEU A 143 -9.62 -5.52 -4.17
N LYS A 144 -9.37 -6.50 -5.04
CA LYS A 144 -8.26 -7.44 -4.87
C LYS A 144 -6.92 -6.72 -4.88
N GLU A 145 -6.66 -5.93 -5.91
CA GLU A 145 -5.38 -5.23 -6.11
C GLU A 145 -5.11 -4.23 -4.99
N VAL A 146 -6.10 -3.42 -4.60
CA VAL A 146 -6.00 -2.49 -3.47
C VAL A 146 -5.73 -3.23 -2.15
N THR A 147 -6.41 -4.36 -1.92
CA THR A 147 -6.21 -5.17 -0.70
C THR A 147 -4.81 -5.79 -0.66
N ASP A 148 -4.31 -6.28 -1.79
CA ASP A 148 -2.98 -6.88 -1.90
C ASP A 148 -1.89 -5.81 -1.65
N TRP A 149 -2.06 -4.60 -2.20
CA TRP A 149 -1.20 -3.45 -1.90
C TRP A 149 -1.26 -3.04 -0.43
N GLN A 150 -2.47 -2.89 0.14
CA GLN A 150 -2.65 -2.52 1.54
C GLN A 150 -1.95 -3.50 2.46
N ARG A 151 -2.09 -4.81 2.20
CA ARG A 151 -1.39 -5.85 2.97
C ARG A 151 0.12 -5.72 2.84
N SER A 152 0.62 -5.55 1.61
CA SER A 152 2.05 -5.50 1.33
C SER A 152 2.73 -4.31 1.98
N LEU A 153 2.10 -3.12 1.94
CA LEU A 153 2.62 -1.92 2.57
C LEU A 153 2.46 -1.93 4.09
N SER A 154 1.37 -2.50 4.62
CA SER A 154 1.21 -2.67 6.08
C SER A 154 2.25 -3.64 6.65
N GLN A 155 2.56 -4.72 5.92
CA GLN A 155 3.65 -5.62 6.28
C GLN A 155 5.01 -4.91 6.23
N ALA A 156 5.24 -4.07 5.21
CA ALA A 156 6.46 -3.30 5.09
C ALA A 156 6.67 -2.37 6.29
N ASP A 157 5.64 -1.64 6.68
CA ASP A 157 5.63 -0.74 7.82
C ASP A 157 5.97 -1.44 9.14
N GLN A 158 5.26 -2.54 9.45
CA GLN A 158 5.51 -3.34 10.65
C GLN A 158 6.95 -3.87 10.69
N VAL A 159 7.44 -4.41 9.57
CA VAL A 159 8.80 -4.96 9.49
C VAL A 159 9.85 -3.86 9.62
N ILE A 160 9.64 -2.69 9.01
CA ILE A 160 10.54 -1.53 9.13
C ILE A 160 10.66 -1.11 10.59
N HIS A 161 9.53 -0.96 11.30
CA HIS A 161 9.53 -0.57 12.71
C HIS A 161 10.29 -1.55 13.59
N ILE A 162 9.99 -2.85 13.47
CA ILE A 162 10.68 -3.89 14.26
C ILE A 162 12.16 -3.96 13.88
N LEU A 163 12.50 -3.84 12.60
CA LEU A 163 13.88 -3.88 12.14
C LEU A 163 14.70 -2.72 12.72
N ILE A 164 14.17 -1.48 12.70
CA ILE A 164 14.85 -0.31 13.28
C ILE A 164 15.11 -0.54 14.77
N GLU A 165 14.11 -1.03 15.51
CA GLU A 165 14.23 -1.32 16.93
C GLU A 165 15.28 -2.41 17.21
N VAL A 166 15.20 -3.54 16.49
CA VAL A 166 16.17 -4.64 16.57
C VAL A 166 17.58 -4.16 16.24
N GLN A 167 17.78 -3.41 15.16
CA GLN A 167 19.10 -2.88 14.79
C GLN A 167 19.67 -1.97 15.88
N LYS A 168 18.85 -1.11 16.47
CA LYS A 168 19.25 -0.20 17.54
C LYS A 168 19.65 -0.96 18.80
N THR A 169 18.80 -1.86 19.27
CA THR A 169 19.05 -2.65 20.48
C THR A 169 20.22 -3.60 20.28
N TRP A 170 20.30 -4.28 19.14
CA TRP A 170 21.46 -5.13 18.82
C TRP A 170 22.74 -4.31 18.79
N SER A 171 22.79 -3.15 18.12
CA SER A 171 24.01 -2.32 18.07
C SER A 171 24.47 -1.87 19.46
N HIS A 172 23.52 -1.52 20.33
CA HIS A 172 23.82 -1.17 21.73
C HIS A 172 24.43 -2.36 22.48
N LEU A 173 23.75 -3.50 22.49
CA LEU A 173 24.20 -4.69 23.22
C LEU A 173 25.47 -5.31 22.63
N GLU A 174 25.66 -5.24 21.32
CA GLU A 174 26.83 -5.73 20.61
C GLU A 174 28.11 -5.06 21.13
N SER A 175 28.05 -3.75 21.38
CA SER A 175 29.20 -2.99 21.90
C SER A 175 29.57 -3.40 23.33
N ILE A 176 28.63 -3.98 24.09
CA ILE A 176 28.78 -4.34 25.50
C ILE A 176 29.13 -5.83 25.63
N PHE A 177 28.28 -6.73 25.11
CA PHE A 177 28.44 -8.18 25.24
C PHE A 177 29.54 -8.76 24.36
N ILE A 178 29.95 -8.10 23.28
CA ILE A 178 31.11 -8.54 22.47
C ILE A 178 32.32 -7.62 22.71
N GLY A 179 32.10 -6.33 22.95
CA GLY A 179 33.18 -5.37 23.20
C GLY A 179 33.82 -5.46 24.59
N SER A 180 33.12 -5.96 25.61
CA SER A 180 33.62 -6.03 26.99
C SER A 180 33.80 -7.46 27.49
N GLN A 181 35.06 -7.91 27.61
CA GLN A 181 35.36 -9.22 28.16
C GLN A 181 34.94 -9.37 29.63
N ASP A 182 34.93 -8.28 30.39
CA ASP A 182 34.48 -8.31 31.79
C ASP A 182 32.99 -8.65 31.88
N ILE A 183 32.14 -7.98 31.09
CA ILE A 183 30.71 -8.30 31.03
C ILE A 183 30.49 -9.75 30.61
N ARG A 184 31.27 -10.27 29.65
CA ARG A 184 31.17 -11.67 29.24
C ARG A 184 31.48 -12.67 30.35
N ASN A 185 32.44 -12.33 31.21
CA ASN A 185 32.80 -13.17 32.35
C ASN A 185 31.76 -13.07 33.49
N GLN A 186 31.11 -11.92 33.64
CA GLN A 186 30.12 -11.66 34.69
C GLN A 186 28.72 -12.15 34.35
N LEU A 187 28.34 -12.12 33.07
CA LEU A 187 27.05 -12.57 32.53
C LEU A 187 27.25 -13.64 31.43
N PRO A 188 27.78 -14.83 31.77
CA PRO A 188 28.14 -15.85 30.77
C PRO A 188 26.92 -16.44 30.04
N GLU A 189 25.79 -16.62 30.73
CA GLU A 189 24.56 -17.14 30.12
C GLU A 189 23.97 -16.15 29.10
N ASP A 190 23.84 -14.88 29.49
CA ASP A 190 23.32 -13.83 28.60
C ASP A 190 24.29 -13.54 27.44
N SER A 191 25.59 -13.73 27.65
CA SER A 191 26.58 -13.64 26.57
C SER A 191 26.41 -14.77 25.55
N ALA A 192 26.20 -16.01 25.99
CA ALA A 192 25.93 -17.13 25.10
C ALA A 192 24.59 -16.96 24.35
N ARG A 193 23.58 -16.40 25.02
CA ARG A 193 22.31 -16.00 24.40
C ARG A 193 22.55 -14.94 23.32
N PHE A 194 23.32 -13.89 23.64
CA PHE A 194 23.65 -12.82 22.70
C PHE A 194 24.43 -13.32 21.49
N ASP A 195 25.37 -14.26 21.65
CA ASP A 195 26.12 -14.83 20.53
C ASP A 195 25.20 -15.58 19.55
N THR A 196 24.09 -16.16 20.03
CA THR A 196 23.08 -16.79 19.17
C THR A 196 22.25 -15.75 18.45
N ILE A 197 21.83 -14.69 19.15
CA ILE A 197 21.11 -13.55 18.56
C ILE A 197 21.96 -12.88 17.46
N ASP A 198 23.25 -12.65 17.72
CA ASP A 198 24.19 -12.03 16.78
C ASP A 198 24.30 -12.85 15.48
N LYS A 199 24.37 -14.18 15.58
CA LYS A 199 24.35 -15.06 14.40
C LYS A 199 23.07 -14.94 13.60
N ASP A 200 21.92 -15.03 14.26
CA ASP A 200 20.60 -14.95 13.61
C ASP A 200 20.39 -13.59 12.95
N PHE A 201 20.78 -12.51 13.64
CA PHE A 201 20.67 -11.15 13.13
C PHE A 201 21.62 -10.90 11.94
N ARG A 202 22.88 -11.36 12.00
CA ARG A 202 23.82 -11.28 10.86
C ARG A 202 23.31 -12.05 9.65
N GLN A 203 22.64 -13.18 9.88
CA GLN A 203 22.00 -13.92 8.79
C GLN A 203 20.90 -13.08 8.13
N ILE A 204 20.01 -12.45 8.91
CA ILE A 204 19.00 -11.53 8.37
C ILE A 204 19.67 -10.37 7.61
N ALA A 205 20.69 -9.73 8.20
CA ALA A 205 21.40 -8.63 7.56
C ALA A 205 22.06 -9.03 6.23
N SER A 206 22.59 -10.26 6.13
CA SER A 206 23.13 -10.79 4.88
C SER A 206 22.04 -11.11 3.85
N GLU A 207 20.90 -11.65 4.28
CA GLU A 207 19.77 -11.92 3.40
C GLU A 207 19.14 -10.61 2.88
N ASN A 208 19.10 -9.55 3.70
CA ASN A 208 18.62 -8.21 3.31
C ASN A 208 19.44 -7.62 2.14
N GLN A 209 20.75 -7.86 2.13
CA GLN A 209 21.65 -7.35 1.10
C GLN A 209 21.41 -7.97 -0.29
N GLN A 210 20.73 -9.12 -0.37
CA GLN A 210 20.47 -9.78 -1.65
C GLN A 210 19.43 -9.05 -2.49
N ASN A 211 18.48 -8.37 -1.85
CA ASN A 211 17.48 -7.57 -2.52
C ASN A 211 17.02 -6.43 -1.60
N LEU A 212 17.42 -5.20 -1.96
CA LEU A 212 17.13 -3.99 -1.18
C LEU A 212 15.78 -3.37 -1.51
N ASN A 213 15.03 -3.87 -2.50
CA ASN A 213 13.69 -3.38 -2.78
C ASN A 213 12.83 -3.50 -1.51
N VAL A 214 12.20 -2.40 -1.11
CA VAL A 214 11.53 -2.29 0.19
C VAL A 214 10.42 -3.33 0.35
N VAL A 215 9.53 -3.44 -0.64
CA VAL A 215 8.41 -4.38 -0.60
C VAL A 215 8.92 -5.81 -0.63
N HIS A 216 9.85 -6.13 -1.54
CA HIS A 216 10.40 -7.48 -1.63
C HIS A 216 11.14 -7.90 -0.35
N CYS A 217 11.97 -7.01 0.21
CA CYS A 217 12.74 -7.30 1.41
C CYS A 217 11.84 -7.52 2.63
N THR A 218 10.82 -6.69 2.81
CA THR A 218 9.95 -6.73 3.99
C THR A 218 8.87 -7.81 3.93
N ASN A 219 8.38 -8.16 2.73
CA ASN A 219 7.34 -9.17 2.54
C ASN A 219 7.87 -10.62 2.44
N ARG A 220 9.14 -10.85 2.81
CA ARG A 220 9.69 -12.21 2.84
C ARG A 220 9.00 -13.07 3.89
N PRO A 221 8.69 -14.34 3.56
CA PRO A 221 8.07 -15.25 4.52
C PRO A 221 8.90 -15.38 5.81
N LYS A 222 8.21 -15.36 6.96
CA LYS A 222 8.79 -15.53 8.31
C LYS A 222 9.79 -14.46 8.76
N LEU A 223 10.01 -13.40 7.98
CA LEU A 223 10.94 -12.33 8.39
C LEU A 223 10.45 -11.63 9.66
N ASN A 224 9.16 -11.28 9.69
CA ASN A 224 8.55 -10.63 10.86
C ASN A 224 8.67 -11.53 12.10
N ASP A 225 8.28 -12.81 12.01
CA ASP A 225 8.41 -13.78 13.11
C ASP A 225 9.86 -13.88 13.65
N ARG A 226 10.85 -13.91 12.75
CA ARG A 226 12.28 -13.96 13.12
C ARG A 226 12.72 -12.68 13.82
N LEU A 227 12.27 -11.52 13.33
CA LEU A 227 12.60 -10.23 13.93
C LEU A 227 11.95 -10.08 15.32
N GLU A 228 10.71 -10.52 15.49
CA GLU A 228 10.02 -10.54 16.79
C GLU A 228 10.71 -11.47 17.80
N ASP A 229 11.12 -12.66 17.35
CA ASP A 229 11.90 -13.59 18.19
C ASP A 229 13.26 -12.98 18.60
N ILE A 230 13.98 -12.36 17.66
CA ILE A 230 15.22 -11.64 17.96
C ILE A 230 14.96 -10.50 18.96
N LYS A 231 13.93 -9.69 18.74
CA LYS A 231 13.53 -8.59 19.62
C LYS A 231 13.27 -9.08 21.04
N SER A 232 12.47 -10.14 21.20
CA SER A 232 12.17 -10.74 22.49
C SER A 232 13.43 -11.20 23.23
N ARG A 233 14.33 -11.90 22.52
CA ARG A 233 15.61 -12.37 23.09
C ARG A 233 16.55 -11.22 23.45
N LEU A 234 16.58 -10.15 22.64
CA LEU A 234 17.35 -8.93 22.92
C LEU A 234 16.86 -8.25 24.21
N SER A 235 15.54 -8.15 24.41
CA SER A 235 14.97 -7.55 25.63
C SER A 235 15.35 -8.31 26.90
N LEU A 236 15.53 -9.63 26.84
CA LEU A 236 16.04 -10.41 27.97
C LEU A 236 17.48 -10.03 28.30
N CYS A 237 18.34 -9.87 27.28
CA CYS A 237 19.72 -9.43 27.47
C CYS A 237 19.81 -7.99 28.01
N GLU A 238 18.96 -7.07 27.52
CA GLU A 238 18.89 -5.70 28.05
C GLU A 238 18.50 -5.69 29.53
N LYS A 239 17.49 -6.49 29.91
CA LYS A 239 17.04 -6.59 31.30
C LYS A 239 18.14 -7.14 32.20
N ALA A 240 18.79 -8.24 31.81
CA ALA A 240 19.87 -8.84 32.58
C ALA A 240 21.04 -7.87 32.78
N LEU A 241 21.39 -7.12 31.73
CA LEU A 241 22.42 -6.08 31.79
C LEU A 241 22.01 -4.95 32.75
N ALA A 242 20.77 -4.47 32.67
CA ALA A 242 20.27 -3.42 33.56
C ALA A 242 20.30 -3.85 35.04
N ASP A 243 19.83 -5.06 35.34
CA ASP A 243 19.82 -5.62 36.69
C ASP A 243 21.24 -5.77 37.26
N TYR A 244 22.20 -6.19 36.42
CA TYR A 244 23.62 -6.26 36.78
C TYR A 244 24.22 -4.88 37.08
N LEU A 245 23.97 -3.90 36.21
CA LEU A 245 24.49 -2.53 36.38
C LEU A 245 23.92 -1.87 37.64
N GLU A 246 22.63 -2.09 37.94
CA GLU A 246 21.99 -1.58 39.15
C GLU A 246 22.61 -2.21 40.41
N THR A 247 22.85 -3.52 40.39
CA THR A 247 23.51 -4.23 41.50
C THR A 247 24.91 -3.68 41.75
N LYS A 248 25.69 -3.41 40.69
CA LYS A 248 27.01 -2.78 40.82
C LYS A 248 26.92 -1.35 41.32
N ARG A 249 25.92 -0.57 40.89
CA ARG A 249 25.69 0.79 41.37
C ARG A 249 25.41 0.84 42.88
N LEU A 250 24.60 -0.08 43.38
CA LEU A 250 24.30 -0.20 44.81
C LEU A 250 25.51 -0.67 45.64
N ALA A 251 26.35 -1.54 45.07
CA ALA A 251 27.57 -2.01 45.71
C ALA A 251 28.68 -0.96 45.80
N PHE A 252 28.65 0.06 44.92
CA PHE A 252 29.63 1.15 44.88
C PHE A 252 28.94 2.53 44.80
N PRO A 253 28.32 3.01 45.89
CA PRO A 253 27.75 4.36 45.96
C PRO A 253 28.86 5.41 45.84
N ARG A 254 28.64 6.45 45.03
CA ARG A 254 29.57 7.58 44.85
C ARG A 254 29.71 8.44 46.09
#